data_AF-A0A553PJY6-F1
#
_entry.id   AF-A0A553PJY6-F1
#
_cell.length_a   1.000
_cell.length_b   1.000
_cell.length_c   1.000
_cell.angle_alpha   90.00
_cell.angle_beta   90.00
_cell.angle_gamma   90.00
#
_symmetry.space_group_name_H-M   'P 1'
#
loop_
_entity.id
_entity.type
_entity.pdbx_description
1 polymer ?
#
loop_
_entity_poly.entity_id
_entity_poly.type
_entity_poly.pdbx_seq_one_letter_code
_entity_poly.pdbx_strand_id
1 'polypeptide(L)'
;MLSFPVVYTHYGDFQFGFHEREVFAAHREIVVTVNDLDSITGSSGVIAWELGEKNIHLILMWSVPYNLNFFNAHFGFGMVHLTTKFTRDMLPYWYRRMYEGDPGSYKRGEAGTSLVYKHHDVFILGHLEADSYQPVLNVSVMPWSTKNLAPSIWHQLYLQTVRDREAQPFSKASSPNFHTYSECADMDQDSMLSIKQSRVYV
;
A
#
# COMPACT_ATOMS: atom_id res chain seq x y z
N MET A 1 -10.05 -4.37 -8.94
CA MET A 1 -9.72 -5.48 -8.00
C MET A 1 -8.20 -5.57 -7.85
N LEU A 2 -7.65 -6.21 -6.81
CA LEU A 2 -6.25 -6.68 -6.83
C LEU A 2 -6.35 -8.20 -6.81
N SER A 3 -5.72 -8.88 -7.75
CA SER A 3 -5.70 -10.35 -7.83
C SER A 3 -5.01 -10.95 -6.62
N PHE A 4 -5.05 -12.29 -6.52
CA PHE A 4 -4.07 -13.02 -5.73
C PHE A 4 -2.65 -12.60 -6.14
N PRO A 5 -1.79 -12.25 -5.18
CA PRO A 5 -0.44 -11.88 -5.47
C PRO A 5 0.43 -13.08 -5.78
N VAL A 6 1.51 -12.79 -6.47
CA VAL A 6 2.64 -13.69 -6.64
C VAL A 6 3.78 -13.17 -5.76
N VAL A 7 4.38 -14.07 -4.98
CA VAL A 7 5.41 -13.72 -4.00
C VAL A 7 6.72 -14.43 -4.33
N TYR A 8 7.82 -13.69 -4.18
CA TYR A 8 9.18 -14.20 -4.19
C TYR A 8 9.89 -13.67 -2.96
N THR A 9 10.39 -14.59 -2.13
CA THR A 9 11.17 -14.28 -0.94
C THR A 9 12.62 -14.61 -1.23
N HIS A 10 13.52 -13.65 -1.03
CA HIS A 10 14.96 -13.83 -1.19
C HIS A 10 15.62 -14.23 0.13
N TYR A 11 15.20 -13.62 1.24
CA TYR A 11 15.54 -14.01 2.61
C TYR A 11 14.31 -13.97 3.49
N GLY A 12 14.21 -14.90 4.45
CA GLY A 12 13.06 -15.02 5.33
C GLY A 12 11.92 -15.83 4.73
N ASP A 13 10.78 -15.77 5.39
CA ASP A 13 9.57 -16.51 5.05
C ASP A 13 8.34 -15.59 4.97
N PHE A 14 7.43 -15.94 4.07
CA PHE A 14 6.18 -15.21 3.85
C PHE A 14 5.02 -15.95 4.51
N GLN A 15 4.31 -15.29 5.42
CA GLN A 15 3.23 -15.91 6.18
C GLN A 15 1.91 -15.85 5.40
N PHE A 16 1.64 -16.87 4.59
CA PHE A 16 0.42 -16.99 3.78
C PHE A 16 -0.88 -17.03 4.62
N GLY A 17 -0.83 -17.41 5.90
CA GLY A 17 -2.02 -17.44 6.77
C GLY A 17 -2.70 -16.08 6.99
N PHE A 18 -2.02 -14.97 6.69
CA PHE A 18 -2.59 -13.62 6.75
C PHE A 18 -3.05 -13.11 5.37
N HIS A 19 -2.78 -13.87 4.32
CA HIS A 19 -2.93 -13.45 2.95
C HIS A 19 -3.56 -14.57 2.09
N GLU A 20 -4.90 -14.57 1.97
CA GLU A 20 -5.61 -15.61 1.20
C GLU A 20 -6.80 -15.08 0.38
N ARG A 21 -6.84 -13.78 0.04
CA ARG A 21 -8.03 -13.22 -0.63
C ARG A 21 -7.68 -12.10 -1.61
N GLU A 22 -8.49 -12.02 -2.66
CA GLU A 22 -8.52 -10.85 -3.54
C GLU A 22 -8.82 -9.60 -2.72
N VAL A 23 -8.06 -8.53 -2.93
CA VAL A 23 -8.28 -7.28 -2.21
C VAL A 23 -9.31 -6.46 -2.97
N PHE A 24 -10.50 -6.35 -2.39
CA PHE A 24 -11.60 -5.56 -2.92
C PHE A 24 -11.36 -4.07 -2.81
N ALA A 25 -12.30 -3.34 -3.39
CA ALA A 25 -12.31 -1.90 -3.27
C ALA A 25 -12.52 -1.47 -1.80
N ALA A 26 -11.85 -0.43 -1.28
CA ALA A 26 -12.02 0.06 0.10
C ALA A 26 -11.56 -0.93 1.20
N HIS A 27 -10.85 -2.00 0.84
CA HIS A 27 -10.40 -3.02 1.79
C HIS A 27 -8.92 -2.88 2.13
N ARG A 28 -8.58 -3.36 3.32
CA ARG A 28 -7.20 -3.45 3.80
C ARG A 28 -6.68 -4.88 3.78
N GLU A 29 -5.50 -5.04 3.24
CA GLU A 29 -4.74 -6.30 3.30
C GLU A 29 -3.63 -6.19 4.34
N ILE A 30 -3.36 -7.31 5.02
CA ILE A 30 -2.22 -7.43 5.92
C ILE A 30 -1.31 -8.52 5.39
N VAL A 31 -0.04 -8.20 5.22
CA VAL A 31 1.00 -9.15 4.84
C VAL A 31 2.00 -9.22 5.99
N VAL A 32 2.44 -10.43 6.33
CA VAL A 32 3.46 -10.64 7.36
C VAL A 32 4.61 -11.42 6.74
N THR A 33 5.82 -10.91 6.89
CA THR A 33 7.05 -11.63 6.56
C THR A 33 7.88 -11.75 7.81
N VAL A 34 8.63 -12.84 7.94
CA VAL A 34 9.50 -13.09 9.09
C VAL A 34 10.88 -13.50 8.58
N ASN A 35 11.91 -13.32 9.39
CA ASN A 35 13.21 -13.92 9.07
C ASN A 35 13.16 -15.44 9.22
N ASP A 36 14.11 -16.14 8.59
CA ASP A 36 14.23 -17.58 8.71
C ASP A 36 14.62 -17.95 10.14
N LEU A 37 13.98 -19.01 10.67
CA LEU A 37 14.34 -19.57 11.96
C LEU A 37 15.81 -20.03 11.92
N ASP A 38 16.57 -19.67 12.95
CA ASP A 38 18.00 -19.99 13.12
C ASP A 38 18.97 -19.39 12.08
N SER A 39 18.54 -18.35 11.36
CA SER A 39 19.40 -17.62 10.43
C SER A 39 19.71 -16.20 10.89
N ILE A 40 20.95 -15.74 10.64
CA ILE A 40 21.39 -14.35 10.84
C ILE A 40 21.04 -13.52 9.59
N THR A 41 19.83 -13.70 9.06
CA THR A 41 19.32 -13.03 7.88
C THR A 41 18.13 -12.16 8.26
N GLY A 42 17.93 -11.10 7.48
CA GLY A 42 16.73 -10.28 7.57
C GLY A 42 15.58 -10.88 6.76
N SER A 43 14.61 -10.04 6.41
CA SER A 43 13.53 -10.39 5.48
C SER A 43 13.63 -9.54 4.22
N SER A 44 13.60 -10.17 3.05
CA SER A 44 13.55 -9.44 1.78
C SER A 44 12.85 -10.22 0.68
N GLY A 45 12.22 -9.49 -0.23
CA GLY A 45 11.48 -10.11 -1.32
C GLY A 45 10.72 -9.11 -2.18
N VAL A 46 9.92 -9.66 -3.09
CA VAL A 46 8.98 -8.93 -3.94
C VAL A 46 7.65 -9.63 -3.94
N ILE A 47 6.60 -8.82 -3.89
CA ILE A 47 5.22 -9.23 -4.05
C ILE A 47 4.60 -8.43 -5.20
N ALA A 48 3.84 -9.09 -6.04
CA ALA A 48 3.17 -8.44 -7.16
C ALA A 48 1.70 -8.81 -7.22
N TRP A 49 0.84 -7.84 -7.52
CA TRP A 49 -0.60 -8.01 -7.71
C TRP A 49 -1.01 -7.51 -9.10
N GLU A 50 -1.99 -8.14 -9.70
CA GLU A 50 -2.65 -7.64 -10.91
C GLU A 50 -3.79 -6.69 -10.52
N LEU A 51 -3.81 -5.49 -11.08
CA LEU A 51 -4.76 -4.43 -10.76
C LEU A 51 -5.97 -4.47 -11.71
N GLY A 52 -6.94 -5.33 -11.38
CA GLY A 52 -8.16 -5.54 -12.16
C GLY A 52 -7.84 -6.12 -13.55
N GLU A 53 -8.74 -5.98 -14.50
CA GLU A 53 -8.56 -6.53 -15.87
C GLU A 53 -7.70 -5.65 -16.78
N LYS A 54 -6.95 -4.69 -16.21
CA LYS A 54 -6.21 -3.69 -16.99
C LYS A 54 -4.81 -4.14 -17.37
N ASN A 55 -4.42 -5.40 -17.14
CA ASN A 55 -3.07 -5.90 -17.43
C ASN A 55 -1.95 -5.09 -16.75
N ILE A 56 -2.31 -4.34 -15.70
CA ILE A 56 -1.39 -3.52 -14.91
C ILE A 56 -1.00 -4.33 -13.68
N HIS A 57 0.30 -4.49 -13.48
CA HIS A 57 0.84 -5.22 -12.34
C HIS A 57 1.54 -4.24 -11.41
N LEU A 58 1.08 -4.21 -10.16
CA LEU A 58 1.72 -3.51 -9.06
C LEU A 58 2.79 -4.43 -8.48
N ILE A 59 4.01 -3.93 -8.36
CA ILE A 59 5.16 -4.65 -7.81
C ILE A 59 5.63 -3.88 -6.58
N LEU A 60 5.75 -4.56 -5.44
CA LEU A 60 6.29 -4.04 -4.20
C LEU A 60 7.52 -4.85 -3.82
N MET A 61 8.64 -4.16 -3.57
CA MET A 61 9.85 -4.74 -3.00
C MET A 61 9.98 -4.31 -1.54
N TRP A 62 10.40 -5.23 -0.68
CA TRP A 62 10.85 -4.93 0.67
C TRP A 62 12.22 -5.57 0.94
N SER A 63 13.00 -4.92 1.79
CA SER A 63 14.25 -5.45 2.31
C SER A 63 14.53 -4.84 3.68
N VAL A 64 14.45 -5.66 4.72
CA VAL A 64 14.81 -5.31 6.09
C VAL A 64 16.01 -6.17 6.49
N PRO A 65 17.20 -5.58 6.67
CA PRO A 65 18.40 -6.33 6.99
C PRO A 65 18.42 -6.76 8.47
N TYR A 66 19.15 -7.84 8.77
CA TYR A 66 19.34 -8.27 10.16
C TYR A 66 20.15 -7.26 10.99
N ASN A 67 21.15 -6.61 10.38
CA ASN A 67 22.02 -5.68 11.10
C ASN A 67 21.79 -4.24 10.65
N LEU A 68 20.98 -3.52 11.43
CA LEU A 68 20.60 -2.13 11.18
C LEU A 68 21.74 -1.13 11.47
N ASN A 69 22.88 -1.56 12.01
CA ASN A 69 24.04 -0.67 12.20
C ASN A 69 24.83 -0.45 10.91
N PHE A 70 24.74 -1.37 9.94
CA PHE A 70 25.49 -1.32 8.68
C PHE A 70 24.58 -1.10 7.47
N PHE A 71 23.30 -1.46 7.57
CA PHE A 71 22.37 -1.45 6.46
C PHE A 71 21.03 -0.86 6.88
N ASN A 72 20.45 -0.03 6.02
CA ASN A 72 19.11 0.52 6.21
C ASN A 72 18.07 -0.40 5.57
N ALA A 73 16.84 -0.39 6.09
CA ALA A 73 15.72 -1.00 5.41
C ALA A 73 15.30 -0.19 4.18
N HIS A 74 14.88 -0.91 3.14
CA HIS A 74 14.51 -0.36 1.85
C HIS A 74 13.16 -0.92 1.41
N PHE A 75 12.43 -0.11 0.64
CA PHE A 75 11.22 -0.53 -0.05
C PHE A 75 11.15 0.11 -1.42
N GLY A 76 10.31 -0.42 -2.29
CA GLY A 76 10.07 0.23 -3.57
C GLY A 76 8.77 -0.20 -4.22
N PHE A 77 8.27 0.64 -5.12
CA PHE A 77 7.12 0.31 -5.96
C PHE A 77 7.47 0.44 -7.43
N GLY A 78 7.04 -0.55 -8.20
CA GLY A 78 7.01 -0.51 -9.65
C GLY A 78 5.60 -0.78 -10.15
N MET A 79 5.27 -0.24 -11.31
CA MET A 79 4.11 -0.68 -12.07
C MET A 79 4.52 -1.00 -13.48
N VAL A 80 3.99 -2.09 -14.01
CA VAL A 80 4.22 -2.51 -15.39
C VAL A 80 2.95 -2.97 -16.06
N HIS A 81 2.85 -2.67 -17.35
CA HIS A 81 1.80 -3.19 -18.19
C HIS A 81 2.30 -4.45 -18.90
N LEU A 82 1.71 -5.60 -18.59
CA LEU A 82 2.07 -6.88 -19.19
C LEU A 82 0.81 -7.49 -19.80
N THR A 83 0.89 -7.88 -21.06
CA THR A 83 -0.20 -8.59 -21.75
C THR A 83 -0.41 -10.01 -21.23
N THR A 84 0.48 -10.48 -20.36
CA THR A 84 0.46 -11.82 -19.75
C THR A 84 0.41 -11.68 -18.23
N LYS A 85 -0.09 -12.72 -17.56
CA LYS A 85 -0.12 -12.76 -16.10
C LYS A 85 1.29 -12.73 -15.53
N PHE A 86 1.47 -12.02 -14.43
CA PHE A 86 2.71 -12.06 -13.67
C PHE A 86 3.01 -13.49 -13.21
N THR A 87 4.23 -13.96 -13.45
CA THR A 87 4.67 -15.29 -13.02
C THR A 87 5.77 -15.17 -11.98
N ARG A 88 5.93 -16.23 -11.17
CA ARG A 88 6.92 -16.27 -10.09
C ARG A 88 8.34 -16.10 -10.63
N ASP A 89 8.60 -16.57 -11.84
CA ASP A 89 9.93 -16.50 -12.49
C ASP A 89 10.35 -15.07 -12.87
N MET A 90 9.39 -14.14 -12.99
CA MET A 90 9.68 -12.73 -13.27
C MET A 90 10.10 -11.96 -12.01
N LEU A 91 9.67 -12.39 -10.82
CA LEU A 91 9.89 -11.64 -9.58
C LEU A 91 11.37 -11.51 -9.18
N PRO A 92 12.25 -12.52 -9.33
CA PRO A 92 13.67 -12.37 -9.04
C PRO A 92 14.35 -11.25 -9.85
N TYR A 93 13.95 -11.08 -11.12
CA TYR A 93 14.45 -9.99 -11.96
C TYR A 93 14.06 -8.62 -11.39
N TRP A 94 12.80 -8.47 -10.98
CA TRP A 94 12.29 -7.25 -10.36
C TRP A 94 12.93 -6.97 -9.01
N TYR A 95 13.12 -8.00 -8.18
CA TYR A 95 13.80 -7.88 -6.90
C TYR A 95 15.20 -7.30 -7.10
N ARG A 96 16.02 -7.92 -7.96
CA ARG A 96 17.38 -7.47 -8.22
C ARG A 96 17.40 -6.02 -8.70
N ARG A 97 16.61 -5.69 -9.72
CA ARG A 97 16.50 -4.33 -10.26
C ARG A 97 16.16 -3.30 -9.18
N MET A 98 15.11 -3.55 -8.41
CA MET A 98 14.63 -2.61 -7.40
C MET A 98 15.57 -2.50 -6.20
N TYR A 99 16.23 -3.59 -5.84
CA TYR A 99 17.19 -3.64 -4.75
C TYR A 99 18.49 -2.91 -5.11
N GLU A 100 19.05 -3.18 -6.29
CA GLU A 100 20.29 -2.56 -6.77
C GLU A 100 20.13 -1.07 -7.07
N GLY A 101 18.89 -0.60 -7.32
CA GLY A 101 18.62 0.82 -7.55
C GLY A 101 18.83 1.27 -9.00
N ASP A 102 18.87 0.31 -9.94
CA ASP A 102 18.97 0.56 -11.38
C ASP A 102 17.85 1.46 -11.91
N PRO A 103 18.13 2.46 -12.77
CA PRO A 103 17.09 3.29 -13.36
C PRO A 103 15.99 2.45 -14.06
N GLY A 104 14.72 2.75 -13.78
CA GLY A 104 13.61 2.00 -14.37
C GLY A 104 12.23 2.52 -13.99
N SER A 105 11.20 1.76 -14.36
CA SER A 105 9.78 2.06 -14.12
C SER A 105 9.36 1.84 -12.67
N TYR A 106 10.21 2.15 -11.71
CA TYR A 106 9.97 1.98 -10.29
C TYR A 106 10.60 3.13 -9.50
N LYS A 107 10.21 3.26 -8.24
CA LYS A 107 10.88 4.15 -7.29
C LYS A 107 11.20 3.39 -6.01
N ARG A 108 12.39 3.66 -5.47
CA ARG A 108 12.88 3.10 -4.21
C ARG A 108 12.90 4.18 -3.13
N GLY A 109 12.57 3.79 -1.91
CA GLY A 109 12.67 4.59 -0.71
C GLY A 109 13.42 3.82 0.38
N GLU A 110 13.77 4.54 1.42
CA GLU A 110 14.48 4.03 2.60
C GLU A 110 13.59 4.12 3.83
N ALA A 111 13.98 3.45 4.91
CA ALA A 111 13.28 3.51 6.18
C ALA A 111 13.06 4.96 6.65
N GLY A 112 11.91 5.21 7.26
CA GLY A 112 11.50 6.54 7.71
C GLY A 112 11.07 7.50 6.60
N THR A 113 11.05 7.07 5.34
CA THR A 113 10.64 7.92 4.20
C THR A 113 9.24 7.59 3.68
N SER A 114 8.59 8.62 3.15
CA SER A 114 7.35 8.48 2.38
C SER A 114 7.65 8.59 0.90
N LEU A 115 7.07 7.71 0.11
CA LEU A 115 7.31 7.62 -1.33
C LEU A 115 6.00 7.69 -2.10
N VAL A 116 5.96 8.62 -3.05
CA VAL A 116 4.84 8.77 -3.99
C VAL A 116 5.28 8.30 -5.38
N TYR A 117 4.62 7.25 -5.86
CA TYR A 117 4.80 6.72 -7.20
C TYR A 117 3.53 6.96 -8.01
N LYS A 118 3.67 7.54 -9.20
CA LYS A 118 2.55 7.88 -10.08
C LYS A 118 2.71 7.14 -11.40
N HIS A 119 1.65 6.48 -11.84
CA HIS A 119 1.62 5.77 -13.11
C HIS A 119 0.21 5.84 -13.72
N HIS A 120 0.10 6.59 -14.82
CA HIS A 120 -1.19 6.91 -15.48
C HIS A 120 -2.25 7.42 -14.49
N ASP A 121 -3.37 6.70 -14.37
CA ASP A 121 -4.54 7.05 -13.58
C ASP A 121 -4.48 6.52 -12.14
N VAL A 122 -3.32 6.03 -11.69
CA VAL A 122 -3.14 5.49 -10.35
C VAL A 122 -1.91 6.13 -9.71
N PHE A 123 -2.00 6.41 -8.43
CA PHE A 123 -0.86 6.75 -7.61
C PHE A 123 -0.80 5.86 -6.38
N ILE A 124 0.43 5.66 -5.91
CA ILE A 124 0.76 4.83 -4.77
C ILE A 124 1.46 5.72 -3.77
N LEU A 125 0.99 5.67 -2.53
CA LEU A 125 1.65 6.26 -1.37
C LEU A 125 2.18 5.12 -0.51
N GLY A 126 3.50 5.04 -0.34
CA GLY A 126 4.12 4.16 0.62
C GLY A 126 4.77 4.95 1.73
N HIS A 127 4.74 4.41 2.95
CA HIS A 127 5.50 4.90 4.07
C HIS A 127 6.07 3.72 4.83
N LEU A 128 7.40 3.61 4.81
CA LEU A 128 8.12 2.67 5.67
C LEU A 128 8.48 3.41 6.96
N GLU A 129 8.13 2.82 8.09
CA GLU A 129 8.55 3.33 9.41
C GLU A 129 10.09 3.39 9.50
N ALA A 130 10.60 4.10 10.49
CA ALA A 130 12.04 4.18 10.73
C ALA A 130 12.66 2.79 10.98
N ASP A 131 13.97 2.68 10.77
CA ASP A 131 14.70 1.42 10.94
C ASP A 131 14.43 0.80 12.31
N SER A 132 13.85 -0.41 12.28
CA SER A 132 13.56 -1.22 13.45
C SER A 132 13.57 -2.69 13.03
N TYR A 133 13.55 -3.59 14.00
CA TYR A 133 13.51 -5.05 13.75
C TYR A 133 12.13 -5.57 13.37
N GLN A 134 11.10 -4.72 13.47
CA GLN A 134 9.71 -5.06 13.13
C GLN A 134 9.05 -3.87 12.42
N PRO A 135 9.64 -3.35 11.33
CA PRO A 135 9.17 -2.12 10.73
C PRO A 135 7.87 -2.38 9.97
N VAL A 136 6.99 -1.37 9.98
CA VAL A 136 5.72 -1.48 9.25
C VAL A 136 5.74 -0.62 8.00
N LEU A 137 5.44 -1.25 6.86
CA LEU A 137 5.27 -0.59 5.58
C LEU A 137 3.77 -0.41 5.28
N ASN A 138 3.33 0.84 5.27
CA ASN A 138 1.97 1.19 4.88
C ASN A 138 1.96 1.57 3.40
N VAL A 139 1.12 0.89 2.62
CA VAL A 139 0.95 1.13 1.18
C VAL A 139 -0.49 1.52 0.92
N SER A 140 -0.71 2.58 0.17
CA SER A 140 -2.04 2.99 -0.27
C SER A 140 -2.06 3.17 -1.78
N VAL A 141 -2.99 2.51 -2.44
CA VAL A 141 -3.18 2.59 -3.90
C VAL A 141 -4.49 3.32 -4.17
N MET A 142 -4.40 4.42 -4.92
CA MET A 142 -5.52 5.34 -5.14
C MET A 142 -5.62 5.75 -6.61
N PRO A 143 -6.83 5.94 -7.14
CA PRO A 143 -7.01 6.52 -8.47
C PRO A 143 -6.64 8.01 -8.47
N TRP A 144 -5.94 8.46 -9.51
CA TRP A 144 -5.54 9.86 -9.72
C TRP A 144 -6.72 10.77 -10.09
N SER A 145 -7.70 10.24 -10.84
CA SER A 145 -8.89 11.00 -11.26
C SER A 145 -10.03 10.83 -10.27
N THR A 146 -10.52 11.96 -9.73
CA THR A 146 -11.71 12.01 -8.87
C THR A 146 -13.00 11.65 -9.59
N LYS A 147 -13.02 11.68 -10.94
CA LYS A 147 -14.17 11.23 -11.74
C LYS A 147 -14.42 9.72 -11.64
N ASN A 148 -13.42 8.97 -11.16
CA ASN A 148 -13.47 7.51 -11.01
C ASN A 148 -13.63 7.09 -9.54
N LEU A 149 -14.02 7.99 -8.63
CA LEU A 149 -14.34 7.65 -7.25
C LEU A 149 -15.84 7.40 -7.13
N ALA A 150 -16.24 6.38 -6.37
CA ALA A 150 -17.64 6.19 -6.02
C ALA A 150 -18.15 7.44 -5.26
N PRO A 151 -19.40 7.91 -5.51
CA PRO A 151 -19.94 9.09 -4.85
C PRO A 151 -19.88 9.03 -3.32
N SER A 152 -19.98 7.84 -2.73
CA SER A 152 -19.86 7.59 -1.29
C SER A 152 -18.46 7.84 -0.75
N ILE A 153 -17.40 7.45 -1.46
CA ILE A 153 -16.02 7.75 -1.08
C ILE A 153 -15.73 9.24 -1.25
N TRP A 154 -16.25 9.86 -2.32
CA TRP A 154 -16.16 11.31 -2.48
C TRP A 154 -16.83 12.04 -1.31
N HIS A 155 -18.01 11.59 -0.88
CA HIS A 155 -18.72 12.18 0.24
C HIS A 155 -17.94 12.03 1.55
N GLN A 156 -17.35 10.86 1.82
CA GLN A 156 -16.52 10.65 3.01
C GLN A 156 -15.24 11.49 3.00
N LEU A 157 -14.52 11.54 1.88
CA LEU A 157 -13.32 12.37 1.72
C LEU A 157 -13.67 13.85 1.84
N TYR A 158 -14.78 14.28 1.24
CA TYR A 158 -15.27 15.65 1.34
C TYR A 158 -15.61 16.00 2.80
N LEU A 159 -16.40 15.16 3.49
CA LEU A 159 -16.74 15.36 4.90
C LEU A 159 -15.50 15.36 5.80
N GLN A 160 -14.50 14.52 5.54
CA GLN A 160 -13.22 14.57 6.25
C GLN A 160 -12.49 15.88 5.99
N THR A 161 -12.36 16.32 4.74
CA THR A 161 -11.71 17.61 4.42
C THR A 161 -12.44 18.81 5.01
N VAL A 162 -13.77 18.77 5.12
CA VAL A 162 -14.57 19.80 5.80
C VAL A 162 -14.30 19.75 7.30
N ARG A 163 -14.34 18.58 7.93
CA ARG A 163 -14.03 18.42 9.35
C ARG A 163 -12.60 18.82 9.70
N ASP A 164 -11.62 18.50 8.85
CA ASP A 164 -10.22 18.87 9.07
C ASP A 164 -10.00 20.37 8.93
N ARG A 165 -10.77 21.04 8.06
CA ARG A 165 -10.82 22.50 7.97
C ARG A 165 -11.50 23.14 9.17
N GLU A 166 -12.56 22.53 9.67
CA GLU A 166 -13.27 22.96 10.88
C GLU A 166 -12.47 22.68 12.16
N ALA A 167 -11.64 21.62 12.17
CA ALA A 167 -10.76 21.22 13.26
C ALA A 167 -9.44 22.00 13.32
N GLN A 168 -9.21 22.95 12.41
CA GLN A 168 -8.22 24.02 12.59
C GLN A 168 -8.90 25.28 13.14
N PRO A 169 -9.11 25.42 14.47
CA PRO A 169 -9.54 26.70 15.01
C PRO A 169 -8.35 27.65 15.04
N PHE A 170 -8.44 28.72 14.25
CA PHE A 170 -7.96 30.02 14.72
C PHE A 170 -8.44 30.19 16.16
N SER A 171 -7.50 30.47 17.05
CA SER A 171 -7.77 30.93 18.40
C SER A 171 -8.77 32.09 18.37
N LYS A 172 -10.01 31.87 18.83
CA LYS A 172 -10.74 32.67 19.84
C LYS A 172 -12.26 32.46 19.75
N ALA A 173 -12.80 32.23 20.95
CA ALA A 173 -14.10 32.63 21.47
C ALA A 173 -15.37 31.81 21.15
N SER A 174 -15.89 31.25 22.25
CA SER A 174 -17.29 31.10 22.69
C SER A 174 -18.25 30.14 21.96
N SER A 175 -18.55 29.04 22.66
CA SER A 175 -19.81 28.26 22.67
C SER A 175 -21.03 29.14 23.08
N PRO A 176 -22.32 28.67 23.06
CA PRO A 176 -22.76 27.26 23.01
C PRO A 176 -24.11 26.92 22.31
N ASN A 177 -24.35 25.59 22.25
CA ASN A 177 -25.64 24.86 22.40
C ASN A 177 -26.56 24.51 21.20
N PHE A 178 -26.78 23.19 21.05
CA PHE A 178 -28.05 22.42 21.15
C PHE A 178 -28.39 21.40 20.02
N HIS A 179 -28.65 20.16 20.50
CA HIS A 179 -29.62 19.13 20.09
C HIS A 179 -29.52 18.31 18.77
N THR A 180 -29.06 17.06 18.95
CA THR A 180 -29.71 15.72 18.71
C THR A 180 -30.58 15.37 17.47
N TYR A 181 -30.32 14.14 16.99
CA TYR A 181 -31.09 13.21 16.11
C TYR A 181 -31.26 13.61 14.64
N SER A 182 -31.40 12.73 13.64
CA SER A 182 -31.13 11.31 13.36
C SER A 182 -31.55 11.12 11.89
N GLU A 183 -30.86 10.32 11.08
CA GLU A 183 -31.47 9.49 10.01
C GLU A 183 -30.38 8.73 9.26
N CYS A 184 -30.37 7.40 9.42
CA CYS A 184 -29.69 6.49 8.50
C CYS A 184 -30.72 6.12 7.43
N ALA A 185 -30.53 6.61 6.22
CA ALA A 185 -31.26 6.13 5.05
C ALA A 185 -30.41 5.04 4.38
N ASP A 186 -30.94 3.81 4.39
CA ASP A 186 -30.58 2.74 3.47
C ASP A 186 -30.82 3.22 2.02
N MET A 187 -29.82 3.05 1.13
CA MET A 187 -30.08 2.73 -0.27
C MET A 187 -28.82 2.33 -1.05
N ASP A 188 -28.96 1.16 -1.68
CA ASP A 188 -28.43 0.67 -2.95
C ASP A 188 -26.92 0.47 -3.14
N GLN A 189 -26.59 -0.83 -3.07
CA GLN A 189 -25.47 -1.48 -3.73
C GLN A 189 -25.56 -1.29 -5.25
N ASP A 190 -24.79 -0.37 -5.80
CA ASP A 190 -24.03 -0.63 -7.03
C ASP A 190 -23.03 0.50 -7.29
N SER A 191 -21.84 0.13 -7.79
CA SER A 191 -20.66 0.96 -8.11
C SER A 191 -19.65 1.27 -6.98
N MET A 192 -18.89 0.25 -6.55
CA MET A 192 -17.71 0.41 -5.68
C MET A 192 -16.42 0.70 -6.48
N LEU A 193 -15.82 1.88 -6.30
CA LEU A 193 -14.43 2.19 -6.70
C LEU A 193 -13.64 2.67 -5.48
N SER A 194 -12.38 2.23 -5.40
CA SER A 194 -11.66 1.84 -4.17
C SER A 194 -10.62 2.82 -3.63
N ILE A 195 -10.52 2.94 -2.30
CA ILE A 195 -9.25 3.22 -1.59
C ILE A 195 -8.65 1.87 -1.16
N LYS A 196 -7.46 1.48 -1.63
CA LYS A 196 -6.83 0.24 -1.12
C LYS A 196 -5.70 0.60 -0.18
N GLN A 197 -5.70 -0.01 0.99
CA GLN A 197 -4.59 0.09 1.93
C GLN A 197 -4.02 -1.32 2.09
N SER A 198 -2.72 -1.51 1.95
CA SER A 198 -2.06 -2.75 2.34
C SER A 198 -1.04 -2.40 3.42
N ARG A 199 -1.02 -3.15 4.52
CA ARG A 199 -0.01 -3.01 5.56
C ARG A 199 0.87 -4.25 5.54
N VAL A 200 2.14 -4.06 5.28
CA VAL A 200 3.14 -5.12 5.35
C VAL A 200 3.85 -4.97 6.69
N TYR A 201 3.71 -5.97 7.55
CA TYR A 201 4.54 -6.15 8.73
C TYR A 201 5.75 -6.97 8.28
N VAL A 202 6.93 -6.41 8.45
CA VAL A 202 8.19 -7.06 8.11
C VAL A 202 8.94 -7.43 9.38
#